data_AF-A0A7Y3RKV6-F1
#
_entry.id   AF-A0A7Y3RKV6-F1
#
_cell.length_a   1.000
_cell.length_b   1.000
_cell.length_c   1.000
_cell.angle_alpha   90.00
_cell.angle_beta   90.00
_cell.angle_gamma   90.00
#
_symmetry.space_group_name_H-M   'P 1'
#
loop_
_entity.id
_entity.type
_entity.pdbx_description
1 polymer ?
#
loop_
_entity_poly.entity_id
_entity_poly.type
_entity_poly.pdbx_seq_one_letter_code
_entity_poly.pdbx_strand_id
1 'polypeptide(L)'
;MKRHAILTNGRSGSNFFAQVLNQHPHVVNYGEVLGPWTLPGKHIKPRFSGVGPYLDWMLSSRAAFYAGQGASFAARLKAGKDRHFRRRSEVRSIGFKEFEMNFRRMEGVGYFKARPDIALLILIRENIIDRHVSTRLLEATGVVADKDKAATKAQTVRLDPERIIWELDVIANENAELLETRDSHQGDTMTITYEGFFAGSPDEQAAKLKQIQEFIGVEPHDLASEHRKLRRTSLRETIENFGEISEVLTASHHGEAWNAAISAEGAKNP
;
A
#
# COMPACT_ATOMS: atom_id res chain seq x y z
N MET A 1 -8.32 0.23 -22.87
CA MET A 1 -7.94 -0.38 -21.59
C MET A 1 -7.24 0.71 -20.80
N LYS A 2 -7.80 1.12 -19.66
CA LYS A 2 -7.21 2.15 -18.80
C LYS A 2 -5.98 1.58 -18.10
N ARG A 3 -4.99 2.44 -17.86
CA ARG A 3 -3.79 2.09 -17.08
C ARG A 3 -3.93 2.69 -15.71
N HIS A 4 -3.54 1.96 -14.67
CA HIS A 4 -3.54 2.48 -13.30
C HIS A 4 -2.26 2.13 -12.56
N ALA A 5 -1.93 2.94 -11.57
CA ALA A 5 -0.89 2.66 -10.61
C ALA A 5 -1.39 2.95 -9.20
N ILE A 6 -1.07 2.07 -8.27
CA ILE A 6 -1.24 2.32 -6.83
C ILE A 6 0.14 2.68 -6.29
N LEU A 7 0.33 3.94 -5.93
CA LEU A 7 1.57 4.45 -5.38
C LEU A 7 1.38 4.71 -3.88
N THR A 8 2.34 4.27 -3.08
CA THR A 8 2.20 4.23 -1.61
C THR A 8 3.57 4.27 -0.96
N ASN A 9 3.58 4.44 0.36
CA ASN A 9 4.70 4.05 1.19
C ASN A 9 4.42 2.73 1.93
N GLY A 10 5.41 2.21 2.64
CA GLY A 10 5.26 0.99 3.45
C GLY A 10 4.17 1.15 4.51
N ARG A 11 3.38 0.08 4.75
CA ARG A 11 2.38 0.01 5.83
C ARG A 11 1.15 0.93 5.71
N SER A 12 0.81 1.36 4.49
CA SER A 12 -0.40 2.17 4.21
C SER A 12 -1.59 1.39 3.63
N GLY A 13 -1.63 0.07 3.82
CA GLY A 13 -2.75 -0.77 3.36
C GLY A 13 -2.75 -1.09 1.86
N SER A 14 -1.68 -0.79 1.12
CA SER A 14 -1.63 -1.00 -0.34
C SER A 14 -1.86 -2.45 -0.81
N ASN A 15 -1.48 -3.45 -0.01
CA ASN A 15 -1.77 -4.85 -0.32
C ASN A 15 -3.26 -5.18 -0.26
N PHE A 16 -4.02 -4.54 0.63
CA PHE A 16 -5.48 -4.65 0.67
C PHE A 16 -6.07 -4.19 -0.65
N PHE A 17 -5.76 -2.96 -1.09
CA PHE A 17 -6.31 -2.41 -2.33
C PHE A 17 -5.91 -3.21 -3.56
N ALA A 18 -4.64 -3.62 -3.67
CA ALA A 18 -4.19 -4.46 -4.79
C ALA A 18 -4.92 -5.81 -4.83
N GLN A 19 -5.17 -6.45 -3.68
CA GLN A 19 -5.90 -7.71 -3.60
C GLN A 19 -7.38 -7.54 -3.93
N VAL A 20 -8.03 -6.53 -3.34
CA VAL A 20 -9.46 -6.23 -3.55
C VAL A 20 -9.74 -5.88 -5.01
N LEU A 21 -8.93 -5.03 -5.64
CA LEU A 21 -9.07 -4.71 -7.06
C LEU A 21 -8.85 -5.94 -7.96
N ASN A 22 -7.97 -6.87 -7.58
CA ASN A 22 -7.78 -8.12 -8.31
C ASN A 22 -8.92 -9.13 -8.15
N GLN A 23 -9.95 -8.84 -7.36
CA GLN A 23 -11.21 -9.60 -7.37
C GLN A 23 -12.11 -9.18 -8.53
N HIS A 24 -12.03 -7.93 -8.99
CA HIS A 24 -12.87 -7.41 -10.07
C HIS A 24 -12.57 -8.12 -11.41
N PRO A 25 -13.53 -8.71 -12.13
CA PRO A 25 -13.28 -9.56 -13.31
C PRO A 25 -12.56 -8.86 -14.47
N HIS A 26 -12.68 -7.54 -14.57
CA HIS A 26 -12.06 -6.73 -15.63
C HIS A 26 -10.81 -5.94 -15.22
N VAL A 27 -10.26 -6.14 -14.02
CA VAL A 27 -9.05 -5.44 -13.52
C VAL A 27 -7.89 -6.40 -13.28
N VAL A 28 -6.73 -6.11 -13.86
CA VAL A 28 -5.47 -6.79 -13.50
C VAL A 28 -4.56 -5.79 -12.80
N ASN A 29 -4.11 -6.12 -11.59
CA ASN A 29 -3.03 -5.41 -10.92
C ASN A 29 -1.89 -6.39 -10.60
N TYR A 30 -0.69 -6.12 -11.12
CA TYR A 30 0.46 -7.00 -10.96
C TYR A 30 1.06 -7.02 -9.54
N GLY A 31 0.58 -6.19 -8.62
CA GLY A 31 1.23 -5.97 -7.33
C GLY A 31 2.56 -5.24 -7.51
N GLU A 32 3.51 -5.53 -6.62
CA GLU A 32 4.87 -5.00 -6.64
C GLU A 32 5.69 -5.61 -7.77
N VAL A 33 6.34 -4.76 -8.57
CA VAL A 33 7.02 -5.17 -9.81
C VAL A 33 8.43 -4.63 -9.92
N LEU A 34 8.81 -3.63 -9.11
CA LEU A 34 10.16 -3.08 -9.05
C LEU A 34 10.98 -3.71 -7.93
N GLY A 35 10.36 -4.05 -6.80
CA GLY A 35 11.07 -4.54 -5.62
C GLY A 35 11.95 -5.78 -5.90
N PRO A 36 13.21 -5.82 -5.44
CA PRO A 36 14.14 -6.93 -5.67
C PRO A 36 13.73 -8.24 -4.99
N TRP A 37 12.74 -8.20 -4.09
CA TRP A 37 12.11 -9.37 -3.48
C TRP A 37 11.02 -10.00 -4.35
N THR A 38 10.65 -9.36 -5.46
CA THR A 38 9.64 -9.87 -6.41
C THR A 38 10.31 -10.55 -7.59
N LEU A 39 9.70 -11.59 -8.16
CA LEU A 39 10.22 -12.24 -9.36
C LEU A 39 10.41 -11.25 -10.54
N PRO A 40 9.44 -10.36 -10.84
CA PRO A 40 9.60 -9.39 -11.92
C PRO A 40 10.74 -8.40 -11.65
N GLY A 41 10.81 -7.84 -10.43
CA GLY A 41 11.85 -6.87 -10.07
C GLY A 41 13.26 -7.48 -10.03
N LYS A 42 13.38 -8.72 -9.55
CA LYS A 42 14.66 -9.43 -9.46
C LYS A 42 15.18 -9.92 -10.80
N HIS A 43 14.30 -10.47 -11.64
CA HIS A 43 14.73 -11.20 -12.82
C HIS A 43 14.39 -10.52 -14.14
N ILE A 44 13.31 -9.75 -14.22
CA ILE A 44 12.85 -9.16 -15.50
C ILE A 44 13.33 -7.73 -15.63
N LYS A 45 13.11 -6.88 -14.61
CA LYS A 45 13.51 -5.47 -14.61
C LYS A 45 14.98 -5.23 -15.03
N PRO A 46 15.98 -6.03 -14.60
CA PRO A 46 17.37 -5.81 -15.00
C PRO A 46 17.64 -5.97 -16.50
N ARG A 47 16.70 -6.54 -17.27
CA ARG A 47 16.80 -6.62 -18.74
C ARG A 47 16.41 -5.33 -19.45
N PHE A 48 15.99 -4.30 -18.71
CA PHE A 48 15.56 -3.01 -19.23
C PHE A 48 16.54 -1.92 -18.78
N SER A 49 16.71 -0.91 -19.63
CA SER A 49 17.59 0.24 -19.37
C SER A 49 17.09 1.19 -18.28
N GLY A 50 15.84 1.04 -17.81
CA GLY A 50 15.28 1.88 -16.77
C GLY A 50 13.87 1.45 -16.34
N VAL A 51 13.35 2.12 -15.31
CA VAL A 51 12.00 1.89 -14.76
C VAL A 51 10.92 2.12 -15.81
N GLY A 52 11.02 3.22 -16.58
CA GLY A 52 10.01 3.60 -17.57
C GLY A 52 9.75 2.54 -18.64
N PRO A 53 10.77 2.16 -19.45
CA PRO A 53 10.60 1.12 -20.46
C PRO A 53 10.10 -0.21 -19.91
N TYR A 54 10.51 -0.59 -18.70
CA TYR A 54 10.05 -1.81 -18.04
C TYR A 54 8.56 -1.76 -17.68
N LEU A 55 8.11 -0.69 -17.03
CA LEU A 55 6.71 -0.54 -16.64
C LEU A 55 5.80 -0.37 -17.87
N ASP A 56 6.26 0.37 -18.88
CA ASP A 56 5.54 0.53 -20.15
C ASP A 56 5.39 -0.83 -20.86
N TRP A 57 6.42 -1.69 -20.82
CA TRP A 57 6.32 -3.07 -21.29
C TRP A 57 5.33 -3.91 -20.47
N MET A 58 5.37 -3.84 -19.13
CA MET A 58 4.44 -4.57 -18.26
C MET A 58 2.97 -4.24 -18.55
N LEU A 59 2.66 -2.97 -18.81
CA LEU A 59 1.30 -2.50 -19.08
C LEU A 59 0.82 -2.77 -20.52
N SER A 60 1.72 -2.74 -21.50
CA SER A 60 1.35 -2.83 -22.92
C SER A 60 1.54 -4.23 -23.53
N SER A 61 2.46 -5.03 -23.01
CA SER A 61 2.88 -6.30 -23.62
C SER A 61 1.88 -7.43 -23.40
N ARG A 62 1.54 -8.13 -24.49
CA ARG A 62 0.79 -9.39 -24.43
C ARG A 62 1.57 -10.48 -23.70
N ALA A 63 2.89 -10.53 -23.90
CA ALA A 63 3.75 -11.50 -23.25
C ALA A 63 3.80 -11.29 -21.74
N ALA A 64 3.98 -10.04 -21.28
CA ALA A 64 3.94 -9.70 -19.86
C ALA A 64 2.60 -10.09 -19.24
N PHE A 65 1.50 -9.77 -19.93
CA PHE A 65 0.15 -10.09 -19.49
C PHE A 65 -0.05 -11.59 -19.27
N TYR A 66 0.22 -12.41 -20.28
CA TYR A 66 -0.03 -13.85 -20.17
C TYR A 66 0.95 -14.55 -19.23
N ALA A 67 2.20 -14.07 -19.13
CA ALA A 67 3.16 -14.55 -18.13
C ALA A 67 2.66 -14.26 -16.70
N GLY A 68 2.20 -13.03 -16.44
CA GLY A 68 1.62 -12.65 -15.15
C GLY A 68 0.36 -13.45 -14.80
N GLN A 69 -0.53 -13.64 -15.78
CA GLN A 69 -1.72 -14.49 -15.60
C GLN A 69 -1.37 -15.95 -15.31
N GLY A 70 -0.38 -16.51 -16.00
CA GLY A 70 0.11 -17.87 -15.76
C GLY A 70 0.72 -18.02 -14.36
N ALA A 71 1.55 -17.07 -13.93
CA ALA A 71 2.13 -17.07 -12.60
C ALA A 71 1.06 -16.96 -11.50
N SER A 72 0.08 -16.05 -11.67
CA SER A 72 -1.05 -15.91 -10.76
C SER A 72 -1.89 -17.18 -10.68
N PHE A 73 -2.18 -17.81 -11.83
CA PHE A 73 -2.90 -19.07 -11.91
C PHE A 73 -2.18 -20.20 -11.15
N ALA A 74 -0.88 -20.37 -11.37
CA ALA A 74 -0.08 -21.37 -10.67
C ALA A 74 -0.03 -21.13 -9.15
N ALA A 75 0.09 -19.88 -8.72
CA ALA A 75 0.07 -19.52 -7.31
C ALA A 75 -1.29 -19.83 -6.65
N ARG A 76 -2.40 -19.54 -7.33
CA ARG A 76 -3.76 -19.84 -6.86
C ARG A 76 -4.00 -21.35 -6.79
N LEU A 77 -3.53 -22.10 -7.79
CA LEU A 77 -3.59 -23.56 -7.81
C LEU A 77 -2.85 -24.16 -6.60
N LYS A 78 -1.63 -23.69 -6.33
CA LYS A 78 -0.85 -24.12 -5.16
C LYS A 78 -1.54 -23.79 -3.83
N ALA A 79 -2.30 -22.69 -3.79
CA ALA A 79 -3.03 -22.24 -2.61
C ALA A 79 -4.43 -22.86 -2.47
N GLY A 80 -4.85 -23.78 -3.37
CA GLY A 80 -6.20 -24.36 -3.35
C GLY A 80 -7.32 -23.34 -3.59
N LYS A 81 -7.00 -22.19 -4.21
CA LYS A 81 -7.96 -21.11 -4.48
C LYS A 81 -8.57 -21.24 -5.87
N ASP A 82 -9.71 -20.59 -6.05
CA ASP A 82 -10.41 -20.58 -7.34
C ASP A 82 -9.50 -20.17 -8.50
N ARG A 83 -9.60 -20.96 -9.56
CA ARG A 83 -8.82 -20.84 -10.79
C ARG A 83 -9.42 -19.72 -11.63
N HIS A 84 -8.81 -18.54 -11.59
CA HIS A 84 -9.24 -17.41 -12.40
C HIS A 84 -8.15 -17.02 -13.38
N PHE A 85 -8.42 -17.18 -14.68
CA PHE A 85 -7.53 -16.77 -15.76
C PHE A 85 -8.26 -15.75 -16.64
N ARG A 86 -7.77 -14.51 -16.69
CA ARG A 86 -8.37 -13.42 -17.45
C ARG A 86 -7.83 -13.40 -18.86
N ARG A 87 -8.70 -13.27 -19.86
CA ARG A 87 -8.28 -12.97 -21.23
C ARG A 87 -8.02 -11.48 -21.34
N ARG A 88 -7.00 -11.09 -22.12
CA ARG A 88 -6.67 -9.67 -22.31
C ARG A 88 -7.85 -8.86 -22.89
N SER A 89 -8.71 -9.48 -23.69
CA SER A 89 -9.92 -8.86 -24.25
C SER A 89 -10.98 -8.50 -23.20
N GLU A 90 -10.99 -9.20 -22.07
CA GLU A 90 -11.92 -8.98 -20.94
C GLU A 90 -11.39 -7.89 -20.00
N VAL A 91 -10.10 -7.59 -20.03
CA VAL A 91 -9.50 -6.62 -19.13
C VAL A 91 -9.80 -5.21 -19.62
N ARG A 92 -10.35 -4.40 -18.71
CA ARG A 92 -10.67 -2.99 -18.93
C ARG A 92 -9.66 -2.07 -18.25
N SER A 93 -9.07 -2.51 -17.14
CA SER A 93 -8.02 -1.78 -16.43
C SER A 93 -6.82 -2.67 -16.09
N ILE A 94 -5.62 -2.17 -16.35
CA ILE A 94 -4.36 -2.87 -16.09
C ILE A 94 -3.38 -1.98 -15.35
N GLY A 95 -2.74 -2.51 -14.31
CA GLY A 95 -1.90 -1.70 -13.46
C GLY A 95 -0.94 -2.48 -12.59
N PHE A 96 -0.27 -1.76 -11.72
CA PHE A 96 0.63 -2.30 -10.71
C PHE A 96 0.48 -1.54 -9.39
N LYS A 97 1.11 -2.03 -8.34
CA LYS A 97 1.19 -1.36 -7.03
C LYS A 97 2.66 -1.24 -6.66
N GLU A 98 3.13 -0.09 -6.25
CA GLU A 98 4.55 0.09 -5.96
C GLU A 98 4.82 1.13 -4.89
N PHE A 99 6.02 1.06 -4.30
CA PHE A 99 6.48 2.01 -3.31
C PHE A 99 7.20 3.20 -3.96
N GLU A 100 6.90 4.41 -3.51
CA GLU A 100 7.55 5.64 -4.00
C GLU A 100 9.08 5.56 -3.89
N MET A 101 9.56 5.04 -2.77
CA MET A 101 10.99 4.79 -2.54
C MET A 101 11.66 3.94 -3.63
N ASN A 102 10.95 3.03 -4.28
CA ASN A 102 11.52 2.22 -5.37
C ASN A 102 11.72 3.05 -6.65
N PHE A 103 10.86 4.04 -6.92
CA PHE A 103 11.09 4.98 -8.02
C PHE A 103 12.30 5.86 -7.72
N ARG A 104 12.44 6.38 -6.50
CA ARG A 104 13.59 7.20 -6.11
C ARG A 104 14.91 6.45 -6.19
N ARG A 105 14.99 5.26 -5.61
CA ARG A 105 16.18 4.39 -5.63
C ARG A 105 16.62 3.97 -7.03
N MET A 106 15.70 3.99 -8.00
CA MET A 106 15.95 3.55 -9.37
C MET A 106 15.88 4.69 -10.39
N GLU A 107 16.00 5.94 -9.92
CA GLU A 107 16.00 7.15 -10.77
C GLU A 107 14.74 7.26 -11.66
N GLY A 108 13.61 6.75 -11.18
CA GLY A 108 12.33 6.65 -11.87
C GLY A 108 11.30 7.72 -11.51
N VAL A 109 11.63 8.72 -10.69
CA VAL A 109 10.68 9.75 -10.19
C VAL A 109 9.92 10.49 -11.29
N GLY A 110 10.55 10.67 -12.47
CA GLY A 110 9.90 11.31 -13.63
C GLY A 110 8.87 10.45 -14.36
N TYR A 111 8.69 9.18 -13.96
CA TYR A 111 7.82 8.23 -14.66
C TYR A 111 6.38 8.74 -14.77
N PHE A 112 5.74 9.05 -13.64
CA PHE A 112 4.34 9.46 -13.63
C PHE A 112 4.11 10.83 -14.27
N LYS A 113 5.04 11.77 -14.11
CA LYS A 113 4.99 13.07 -14.79
C LYS A 113 4.93 12.93 -16.31
N ALA A 114 5.67 11.95 -16.86
CA ALA A 114 5.74 11.72 -18.30
C ALA A 114 4.65 10.77 -18.84
N ARG A 115 3.74 10.26 -18.00
CA ARG A 115 2.64 9.35 -18.39
C ARG A 115 1.30 9.81 -17.78
N PRO A 116 0.74 10.95 -18.24
CA PRO A 116 -0.56 11.43 -17.77
C PRO A 116 -1.73 10.49 -18.12
N ASP A 117 -1.50 9.48 -18.96
CA ASP A 117 -2.47 8.44 -19.31
C ASP A 117 -2.67 7.37 -18.22
N ILE A 118 -1.81 7.34 -17.19
CA ILE A 118 -1.93 6.42 -16.06
C ILE A 118 -2.74 7.07 -14.95
N ALA A 119 -3.88 6.49 -14.59
CA ALA A 119 -4.63 6.92 -13.42
C ALA A 119 -3.89 6.54 -12.13
N LEU A 120 -3.54 7.54 -11.33
CA LEU A 120 -2.67 7.41 -10.18
C LEU A 120 -3.45 7.41 -8.86
N LEU A 121 -3.54 6.24 -8.23
CA LEU A 121 -4.07 6.07 -6.88
C LEU A 121 -2.95 6.28 -5.85
N ILE A 122 -3.08 7.30 -5.02
CA ILE A 122 -2.15 7.62 -3.93
C ILE A 122 -2.69 7.07 -2.63
N LEU A 123 -1.98 6.13 -2.01
CA LEU A 123 -2.32 5.60 -0.70
C LEU A 123 -1.36 6.16 0.34
N ILE A 124 -1.89 6.98 1.23
CA ILE A 124 -1.13 7.63 2.29
C ILE A 124 -1.64 7.16 3.66
N ARG A 125 -0.73 7.08 4.63
CA ARG A 125 -1.08 6.86 6.03
C ARG A 125 -0.53 8.06 6.79
N GLU A 126 -1.46 8.89 7.26
CA GLU A 126 -1.15 10.21 7.82
C GLU A 126 -0.60 10.09 9.24
N ASN A 127 -1.07 9.09 10.00
CA ASN A 127 -0.53 8.83 11.33
C ASN A 127 0.85 8.16 11.22
N ILE A 128 1.89 8.98 11.22
CA ILE A 128 3.29 8.57 11.14
C ILE A 128 3.74 7.75 12.35
N ILE A 129 3.16 7.98 13.53
CA ILE A 129 3.45 7.24 14.77
C ILE A 129 2.98 5.79 14.62
N ASP A 130 1.70 5.58 14.29
CA ASP A 130 1.14 4.24 14.11
C ASP A 130 1.80 3.52 12.93
N ARG A 131 2.19 4.28 11.90
CA ARG A 131 2.93 3.75 10.75
C ARG A 131 4.30 3.24 11.20
N HIS A 132 5.03 4.02 11.99
CA HIS A 132 6.32 3.65 12.56
C HIS A 132 6.22 2.38 13.40
N VAL A 133 5.30 2.36 14.37
CA VAL A 133 5.07 1.19 15.24
C VAL A 133 4.69 -0.03 14.41
N SER A 134 3.82 0.12 13.40
CA SER A 134 3.49 -0.99 12.49
C SER A 134 4.67 -1.51 11.70
N THR A 135 5.64 -0.66 11.34
CA THR A 135 6.86 -1.08 10.65
C THR A 135 7.76 -1.86 11.61
N ARG A 136 7.94 -1.36 12.83
CA ARG A 136 8.77 -2.02 13.86
C ARG A 136 8.23 -3.38 14.29
N LEU A 137 6.91 -3.50 14.45
CA LEU A 137 6.29 -4.80 14.69
C LEU A 137 6.53 -5.79 13.55
N LEU A 138 6.49 -5.33 12.30
CA LEU A 138 6.76 -6.19 11.15
C LEU A 138 8.23 -6.64 11.13
N GLU A 139 9.18 -5.75 11.40
CA GLU A 139 10.61 -6.08 11.46
C GLU A 139 10.92 -7.09 12.57
N ALA A 140 10.28 -6.93 13.74
CA ALA A 140 10.47 -7.82 14.87
C ALA A 140 9.86 -9.21 14.66
N THR A 141 8.78 -9.32 13.90
CA THR A 141 7.97 -10.57 13.81
C THR A 141 8.05 -11.26 12.45
N GLY A 142 8.45 -10.55 11.40
CA GLY A 142 8.41 -11.02 10.01
C GLY A 142 7.00 -11.22 9.43
N VAL A 143 5.93 -10.85 10.15
CA VAL A 143 4.54 -11.16 9.76
C VAL A 143 3.82 -9.95 9.16
N VAL A 144 3.48 -10.04 7.86
CA VAL A 144 2.63 -9.06 7.16
C VAL A 144 1.17 -9.48 7.31
N ALA A 145 0.55 -9.21 8.47
CA ALA A 145 -0.86 -9.49 8.77
C ALA A 145 -1.32 -10.93 8.42
N ASP A 146 -1.09 -11.87 9.33
CA ASP A 146 -1.47 -13.27 9.15
C ASP A 146 -3.00 -13.43 9.17
N LYS A 147 -3.58 -14.13 8.18
CA LYS A 147 -5.02 -14.43 8.12
C LYS A 147 -5.43 -15.59 9.04
N ASP A 148 -4.50 -16.43 9.50
CA ASP A 148 -4.83 -17.74 10.09
C ASP A 148 -4.12 -18.10 11.40
N LYS A 149 -3.40 -17.17 12.05
CA LYS A 149 -2.84 -17.44 13.38
C LYS A 149 -3.73 -16.87 14.49
N ALA A 150 -4.39 -17.79 15.19
CA ALA A 150 -4.98 -17.55 16.50
C ALA A 150 -4.04 -16.69 17.36
N ALA A 151 -4.58 -15.64 17.96
CA ALA A 151 -3.91 -14.65 18.81
C ALA A 151 -2.77 -15.27 19.65
N THR A 152 -1.54 -15.22 19.13
CA THR A 152 -0.36 -15.77 19.81
C THR A 152 0.48 -14.59 20.27
N LYS A 153 0.24 -14.18 21.53
CA LYS A 153 0.81 -13.03 22.28
C LYS A 153 0.55 -11.65 21.67
N ALA A 154 0.23 -10.68 22.54
CA ALA A 154 0.29 -9.26 22.18
C ALA A 154 1.71 -8.98 21.70
N GLN A 155 1.84 -8.58 20.44
CA GLN A 155 3.13 -8.23 19.88
C GLN A 155 3.48 -6.84 20.37
N THR A 156 4.55 -6.76 21.16
CA THR A 156 5.10 -5.51 21.66
C THR A 156 6.37 -5.16 20.89
N VAL A 157 6.75 -3.88 20.95
CA VAL A 157 8.00 -3.41 20.38
C VAL A 157 8.65 -2.38 21.29
N ARG A 158 9.96 -2.52 21.48
CA ARG A 158 10.78 -1.48 22.10
C ARG A 158 11.28 -0.53 21.01
N LEU A 159 11.08 0.77 21.21
CA LEU A 159 11.55 1.81 20.30
C LEU A 159 12.83 2.45 20.85
N ASP A 160 13.69 2.92 19.96
CA ASP A 160 14.94 3.59 20.31
C ASP A 160 14.69 5.10 20.52
N PRO A 161 14.79 5.61 21.77
CA PRO A 161 14.51 7.01 22.08
C PRO A 161 15.48 7.98 21.38
N GLU A 162 16.72 7.54 21.10
CA GLU A 162 17.73 8.39 20.46
C GLU A 162 17.47 8.55 18.97
N ARG A 163 16.78 7.58 18.36
CA ARG A 163 16.56 7.55 16.90
C ARG A 163 15.14 7.92 16.49
N ILE A 164 14.16 7.81 17.39
CA ILE A 164 12.75 7.89 17.01
C ILE A 164 12.37 9.19 16.28
N ILE A 165 12.94 10.32 16.67
CA ILE A 165 12.68 11.61 16.00
C ILE A 165 13.12 11.55 14.54
N TRP A 166 14.37 11.13 14.29
CA TRP A 166 14.90 10.97 12.93
C TRP A 166 14.09 9.96 12.11
N GLU A 167 13.66 8.86 12.73
CA GLU A 167 12.87 7.83 12.04
C GLU A 167 11.47 8.32 11.65
N LEU A 168 10.87 9.17 12.48
CA LEU A 168 9.61 9.84 12.15
C LEU A 168 9.80 10.91 11.08
N ASP A 169 10.92 11.64 11.09
CA ASP A 169 11.26 12.58 10.02
C ASP A 169 11.40 11.89 8.67
N VAL A 170 12.04 10.71 8.64
CA VAL A 170 12.12 9.88 7.42
C VAL A 170 10.73 9.52 6.93
N ILE A 171 9.83 9.07 7.82
CA ILE A 171 8.45 8.69 7.46
C ILE A 171 7.65 9.91 6.95
N ALA A 172 7.81 11.07 7.58
CA ALA A 172 7.18 12.31 7.17
C ALA A 172 7.70 12.76 5.79
N ASN A 173 9.01 12.69 5.57
CA ASN A 173 9.62 13.00 4.28
C ASN A 173 9.13 12.06 3.18
N GLU A 174 9.05 10.75 3.43
CA GLU A 174 8.47 9.80 2.46
C GLU A 174 7.02 10.15 2.08
N ASN A 175 6.22 10.65 3.04
CA ASN A 175 4.86 11.12 2.74
C ASN A 175 4.91 12.37 1.85
N ALA A 176 5.79 13.35 2.15
CA ALA A 176 5.97 14.53 1.32
C ALA A 176 6.41 14.18 -0.12
N GLU A 177 7.35 13.24 -0.25
CA GLU A 177 7.84 12.72 -1.53
C GLU A 177 6.73 12.05 -2.37
N LEU A 178 5.84 11.31 -1.71
CA LEU A 178 4.67 10.70 -2.37
C LEU A 178 3.70 11.78 -2.88
N LEU A 179 3.49 12.84 -2.10
CA LEU A 179 2.64 13.97 -2.49
C LEU A 179 3.27 14.82 -3.61
N GLU A 180 4.59 14.97 -3.64
CA GLU A 180 5.31 15.60 -4.75
C GLU A 180 5.07 14.83 -6.06
N THR A 181 5.13 13.50 -6.02
CA THR A 181 4.83 12.66 -7.20
C THR A 181 3.36 12.81 -7.63
N ARG A 182 2.42 12.93 -6.68
CA ARG A 182 1.01 13.25 -6.98
C ARG A 182 0.89 14.60 -7.67
N ASP A 183 1.48 15.64 -7.11
CA ASP A 183 1.31 17.03 -7.55
C ASP A 183 2.00 17.29 -8.90
N SER A 184 3.06 16.54 -9.21
CA SER A 184 3.74 16.60 -10.50
C SER A 184 3.03 15.80 -11.60
N HIS A 185 2.08 14.93 -11.26
CA HIS A 185 1.33 14.13 -12.24
C HIS A 185 0.21 14.97 -12.87
N GLN A 186 0.23 15.05 -14.21
CA GLN A 186 -0.73 15.87 -14.96
C GLN A 186 -2.04 15.15 -15.33
N GLY A 187 -2.13 13.85 -15.03
CA GLY A 187 -3.31 13.02 -15.30
C GLY A 187 -4.24 12.86 -14.10
N ASP A 188 -5.15 11.90 -14.19
CA ASP A 188 -6.10 11.57 -13.13
C ASP A 188 -5.36 11.12 -11.85
N THR A 189 -5.58 11.82 -10.73
CA THR A 189 -5.12 11.38 -9.40
C THR A 189 -6.28 11.16 -8.44
N MET A 190 -6.15 10.19 -7.55
CA MET A 190 -7.07 10.00 -6.42
C MET A 190 -6.28 9.62 -5.17
N THR A 191 -6.40 10.42 -4.12
CA THR A 191 -5.78 10.15 -2.81
C THR A 191 -6.75 9.43 -1.88
N ILE A 192 -6.26 8.39 -1.23
CA ILE A 192 -6.98 7.64 -0.19
C ILE A 192 -6.09 7.60 1.05
N THR A 193 -6.62 8.10 2.16
CA THR A 193 -5.96 8.01 3.45
C THR A 193 -6.31 6.67 4.10
N TYR A 194 -5.33 6.02 4.71
CA TYR A 194 -5.52 4.78 5.45
C TYR A 194 -6.56 4.98 6.57
N GLU A 195 -6.43 6.08 7.30
CA GLU A 195 -7.30 6.46 8.39
C GLU A 195 -8.75 6.65 7.90
N GLY A 196 -8.94 7.40 6.82
CA GLY A 196 -10.27 7.65 6.26
C GLY A 196 -10.93 6.39 5.71
N PHE A 197 -10.16 5.48 5.09
CA PHE A 197 -10.71 4.23 4.58
C PHE A 197 -11.06 3.25 5.70
N PHE A 198 -10.12 2.97 6.60
CA PHE A 198 -10.29 1.90 7.59
C PHE A 198 -11.05 2.31 8.86
N ALA A 199 -11.23 3.61 9.11
CA ALA A 199 -12.12 4.08 10.18
C ALA A 199 -13.61 4.02 9.77
N GLY A 200 -13.89 4.08 8.46
CA GLY A 200 -15.25 4.05 7.93
C GLY A 200 -16.00 2.75 8.22
N SER A 201 -17.32 2.86 8.27
CA SER A 201 -18.25 1.73 8.27
C SER A 201 -18.09 0.85 7.01
N PRO A 202 -18.56 -0.40 7.04
CA PRO A 202 -18.53 -1.27 5.86
C PRO A 202 -19.17 -0.65 4.61
N ASP A 203 -20.26 0.11 4.79
CA ASP A 203 -20.96 0.77 3.68
C ASP A 203 -20.14 1.93 3.09
N GLU A 204 -19.49 2.74 3.93
CA GLU A 204 -18.57 3.79 3.49
C GLU A 204 -17.35 3.21 2.76
N GLN A 205 -16.80 2.09 3.24
CA GLN A 205 -15.73 1.37 2.57
C GLN A 205 -16.18 0.83 1.21
N ALA A 206 -17.36 0.22 1.13
CA ALA A 206 -17.93 -0.28 -0.11
C ALA A 206 -18.16 0.86 -1.12
N ALA A 207 -18.72 2.00 -0.67
CA ALA A 207 -18.90 3.18 -1.50
C ALA A 207 -17.56 3.72 -2.02
N LYS A 208 -16.53 3.79 -1.16
CA LYS A 208 -15.19 4.21 -1.58
C LYS A 208 -14.57 3.24 -2.59
N LEU A 209 -14.77 1.93 -2.44
CA LEU A 209 -14.33 0.94 -3.42
C LEU A 209 -15.04 1.10 -4.77
N LYS A 210 -16.32 1.46 -4.80
CA LYS A 210 -17.02 1.80 -6.06
C LYS A 210 -16.41 3.02 -6.75
N GLN A 211 -16.12 4.08 -5.99
CA GLN A 211 -15.42 5.27 -6.51
C GLN A 211 -14.05 4.92 -7.09
N ILE A 212 -13.29 4.02 -6.45
CA ILE A 212 -11.98 3.58 -6.96
C ILE A 212 -12.12 2.81 -8.28
N GLN A 213 -13.14 1.96 -8.39
CA GLN A 213 -13.42 1.19 -9.61
C GLN A 213 -13.75 2.11 -10.78
N GLU A 214 -14.64 3.08 -10.55
CA GLU A 214 -14.99 4.11 -11.54
C GLU A 214 -13.77 4.94 -11.95
N PHE A 215 -12.94 5.35 -10.98
CA PHE A 215 -11.71 6.10 -11.22
C PHE A 215 -10.75 5.35 -12.16
N ILE A 216 -10.55 4.04 -11.95
CA ILE A 216 -9.72 3.21 -12.82
C ILE A 216 -10.43 2.75 -14.10
N GLY A 217 -11.64 3.25 -14.35
CA GLY A 217 -12.38 3.08 -15.60
C GLY A 217 -13.04 1.72 -15.77
N VAL A 218 -13.52 1.12 -14.68
CA VAL A 218 -14.33 -0.10 -14.71
C VAL A 218 -15.68 0.13 -14.06
N GLU A 219 -16.69 -0.62 -14.49
CA GLU A 219 -18.01 -0.59 -13.86
C GLU A 219 -17.90 -1.13 -12.42
N PRO A 220 -18.63 -0.55 -11.45
CA PRO A 220 -18.62 -1.05 -10.08
C PRO A 220 -19.06 -2.51 -10.00
N HIS A 221 -18.22 -3.34 -9.39
CA HIS A 221 -18.56 -4.68 -8.95
C HIS A 221 -18.48 -4.73 -7.42
N ASP A 222 -19.29 -5.58 -6.80
CA ASP A 222 -19.18 -5.83 -5.37
C ASP A 222 -17.88 -6.60 -5.10
N LEU A 223 -16.97 -5.98 -4.36
CA LEU A 223 -15.69 -6.56 -3.99
C LEU A 223 -15.78 -7.06 -2.54
N ALA A 224 -15.43 -8.31 -2.30
CA ALA A 224 -15.45 -8.89 -0.97
C ALA A 224 -14.28 -8.35 -0.14
N SER A 225 -14.60 -7.52 0.85
CA SER A 225 -13.68 -7.14 1.92
C SER A 225 -13.80 -8.14 3.06
N GLU A 226 -12.98 -9.20 3.05
CA GLU A 226 -12.85 -10.09 4.22
C GLU A 226 -12.04 -9.44 5.36
N HIS A 227 -11.59 -8.19 5.20
CA HIS A 227 -10.75 -7.55 6.20
C HIS A 227 -11.61 -7.08 7.37
N ARG A 228 -11.65 -7.92 8.40
CA ARG A 228 -12.06 -7.54 9.75
C ARG A 228 -11.34 -6.25 10.14
N LYS A 229 -12.08 -5.34 10.77
CA LYS A 229 -11.53 -4.18 11.51
C LYS A 229 -10.24 -4.63 12.18
N LEU A 230 -9.11 -4.02 11.83
CA LEU A 230 -7.88 -4.22 12.60
C LEU A 230 -8.21 -3.80 14.02
N ARG A 231 -8.39 -4.77 14.93
CA ARG A 231 -8.33 -4.49 16.36
C ARG A 231 -6.92 -3.95 16.59
N ARG A 232 -6.81 -2.64 16.71
CA ARG A 232 -5.57 -2.01 17.12
C ARG A 232 -5.48 -2.15 18.63
N THR A 233 -4.54 -2.96 19.06
CA THR A 233 -3.94 -2.82 20.39
C THR A 233 -3.47 -1.37 20.53
N SER A 234 -3.69 -0.76 21.70
CA SER A 234 -3.29 0.64 21.90
C SER A 234 -1.76 0.80 21.77
N LEU A 235 -1.29 2.00 21.43
CA LEU A 235 0.13 2.36 21.41
C LEU A 235 0.74 2.12 22.79
N ARG A 236 -0.02 2.40 23.86
CA ARG A 236 0.39 2.14 25.25
C ARG A 236 0.66 0.67 25.53
N GLU A 237 -0.14 -0.23 24.97
CA GLU A 237 0.04 -1.68 25.12
C GLU A 237 1.07 -2.25 24.13
N THR A 238 1.33 -1.55 23.03
CA THR A 238 2.20 -2.00 21.95
C THR A 238 3.65 -1.57 22.15
N ILE A 239 3.90 -0.39 22.72
CA ILE A 239 5.24 0.17 22.94
C ILE A 239 5.73 -0.19 24.34
N GLU A 240 6.79 -0.99 24.45
CA GLU A 240 7.30 -1.48 25.75
C GLU A 240 7.81 -0.35 26.64
N ASN A 241 8.51 0.63 26.05
CA ASN A 241 9.03 1.82 26.71
C ASN A 241 8.17 3.06 26.46
N PHE A 242 6.84 2.91 26.52
CA PHE A 242 5.89 3.99 26.21
C PHE A 242 6.17 5.30 26.95
N GLY A 243 6.48 5.25 28.24
CA GLY A 243 6.74 6.47 29.04
C GLY A 243 7.91 7.28 28.50
N GLU A 244 9.06 6.63 28.29
CA GLU A 244 10.28 7.21 27.74
C GLU A 244 10.03 7.81 26.34
N ILE A 245 9.34 7.06 25.47
CA ILE A 245 8.99 7.53 24.12
C ILE A 245 8.02 8.71 24.16
N SER A 246 7.03 8.68 25.07
CA SER A 246 6.07 9.76 25.23
C SER A 246 6.77 11.05 25.65
N GLU A 247 7.74 10.99 26.56
CA GLU A 247 8.53 12.15 26.99
C GLU A 247 9.33 12.74 25.83
N VAL A 248 10.08 11.89 25.10
CA VAL A 248 10.89 12.32 23.94
C VAL A 248 10.01 12.95 22.86
N LEU A 249 8.90 12.31 22.50
CA LEU A 249 8.06 12.80 21.41
C LEU A 249 7.29 14.07 21.79
N THR A 250 6.77 14.16 23.02
CA THR A 250 6.07 15.37 23.50
C THR A 250 6.98 16.60 23.51
N ALA A 251 8.27 16.41 23.80
CA ALA A 251 9.27 17.48 23.77
C ALA A 251 9.82 17.80 22.37
N SER A 252 9.48 17.01 21.35
CA SER A 252 9.97 17.18 19.97
C SER A 252 8.98 17.92 19.07
N HIS A 253 9.40 18.23 17.84
CA HIS A 253 8.50 18.77 16.81
C HIS A 253 7.42 17.78 16.32
N HIS A 254 7.50 16.50 16.73
CA HIS A 254 6.44 15.52 16.52
C HIS A 254 5.40 15.48 17.64
N GLY A 255 5.47 16.38 18.64
CA GLY A 255 4.58 16.37 19.80
C GLY A 255 3.08 16.47 19.45
N GLU A 256 2.73 17.27 18.44
CA GLU A 256 1.34 17.35 17.95
C GLU A 256 0.87 16.03 17.33
N ALA A 257 1.70 15.41 16.48
CA ALA A 257 1.40 14.13 15.86
C ALA A 257 1.26 13.00 16.90
N TRP A 258 2.10 13.03 17.95
CA TRP A 258 2.00 12.13 19.09
C TRP A 258 0.67 12.29 19.83
N ASN A 259 0.32 13.53 20.21
CA ASN A 259 -0.93 13.81 20.93
C ASN A 259 -2.17 13.44 20.11
N ALA A 260 -2.15 13.69 18.80
CA ALA A 260 -3.21 13.27 17.89
C ALA A 260 -3.34 11.74 17.83
N ALA A 261 -2.22 11.02 17.76
CA ALA A 261 -2.21 9.56 17.76
C ALA A 261 -2.82 8.98 19.04
N ILE A 262 -2.43 9.49 20.22
CA ILE A 262 -2.97 9.06 21.51
C ILE A 262 -4.46 9.39 21.65
N SER A 263 -4.88 10.59 21.25
CA SER A 263 -6.29 11.01 21.31
C SER A 263 -7.19 10.14 20.43
N ALA A 264 -6.68 9.74 19.25
CA ALA A 264 -7.39 8.85 18.33
C ALA A 264 -7.60 7.43 18.88
N GLU A 265 -6.87 7.01 19.92
CA GLU A 265 -7.12 5.75 20.64
C GLU A 265 -8.28 5.89 21.64
N GLY A 266 -8.30 7.01 22.39
CA GLY A 266 -9.33 7.28 23.39
C GLY A 266 -10.73 7.40 22.79
N ALA A 267 -10.86 7.96 21.58
CA ALA A 267 -12.13 8.07 20.87
C ALA A 267 -12.70 6.73 20.35
N LYS A 268 -11.92 5.64 20.39
CA LYS A 268 -12.29 4.33 19.85
C LYS A 268 -12.71 3.31 20.91
N ASN A 269 -12.63 3.66 22.20
CA ASN A 269 -13.17 2.89 23.32
C ASN A 269 -14.38 3.61 23.94
N PRO A 270 -15.60 3.44 23.41
CA PRO A 270 -16.81 3.61 24.19
C PRO A 270 -17.00 2.47 25.20
#